data_AF-A0A1B8W3L2-F1
#
_entry.id   AF-A0A1B8W3L2-F1
#
_cell.length_a   1.000
_cell.length_b   1.000
_cell.length_c   1.000
_cell.angle_alpha   90.00
_cell.angle_beta   90.00
_cell.angle_gamma   90.00
#
_symmetry.space_group_name_H-M   'P 1'
#
loop_
_entity.id
_entity.type
_entity.pdbx_description
1 polymer ?
#
loop_
_entity_poly.entity_id
_entity_poly.type
_entity_poly.pdbx_seq_one_letter_code
_entity_poly.pdbx_strand_id
1 'polypeptide(L)'
;MQFDIKKLHSVEIEILKAFVEFCEKKKISYFLIGGSALGAARHNGFIPWDDDIDIGIPRSDYSKLLNIPEHELPAGCILNSFYNEKEYPYYFSKICNKNTILEENMTSHLNFRHCIYIDIFPLDGAPDSKFLQNYHYQKIRFFKKVQNIYNGMTKKEMNICKKVLISCIRFTFTREWLHKKLEKLSMKYKYEEQEIIANYFGSWGMREITPKKYFGDGTKLYFENGYYNVPSDYNRYLTLLYGDYMQMPPEEKRKSHHSFKFIKF
;
A
#
# COMPACT_ATOMS: atom_id res chain seq x y z
N MET A 1 7.41 -19.73 -11.77
CA MET A 1 8.28 -18.94 -12.66
C MET A 1 9.21 -18.15 -11.75
N GLN A 2 10.52 -18.34 -11.86
CA GLN A 2 11.49 -17.55 -11.08
C GLN A 2 11.75 -16.29 -11.91
N PHE A 3 11.20 -15.15 -11.48
CA PHE A 3 11.43 -13.87 -12.14
C PHE A 3 12.74 -13.26 -11.62
N ASP A 4 13.33 -12.38 -12.42
CA ASP A 4 14.54 -11.66 -12.02
C ASP A 4 14.17 -10.50 -11.08
N ILE A 5 14.27 -10.76 -9.78
CA ILE A 5 13.93 -9.79 -8.73
C ILE A 5 14.79 -8.52 -8.84
N LYS A 6 16.03 -8.61 -9.35
CA LYS A 6 16.89 -7.44 -9.51
C LYS A 6 16.38 -6.51 -10.61
N LYS A 7 15.82 -7.06 -11.69
CA LYS A 7 15.17 -6.25 -12.74
C LYS A 7 13.90 -5.59 -12.22
N LEU A 8 13.13 -6.29 -11.39
CA LEU A 8 11.96 -5.72 -10.71
C LEU A 8 12.37 -4.54 -9.83
N HIS A 9 13.33 -4.75 -8.93
CA HIS A 9 13.88 -3.69 -8.08
C HIS A 9 14.38 -2.49 -8.89
N SER A 10 15.07 -2.72 -10.01
CA SER A 10 15.54 -1.64 -10.88
C SER A 10 14.40 -0.76 -11.40
N VAL A 11 13.30 -1.36 -11.86
CA VAL A 11 12.13 -0.60 -12.33
C VAL A 11 11.42 0.11 -11.18
N GLU A 12 11.29 -0.54 -10.04
CA GLU A 12 10.66 0.06 -8.85
C GLU A 12 11.45 1.26 -8.32
N ILE A 13 12.78 1.19 -8.34
CA ILE A 13 13.67 2.29 -7.98
C ILE A 13 13.51 3.46 -8.95
N GLU A 14 13.38 3.20 -10.26
CA GLU A 14 13.13 4.24 -11.26
C GLU A 14 11.79 4.95 -11.01
N ILE A 15 10.74 4.17 -10.73
CA ILE A 15 9.42 4.71 -10.36
C ILE A 15 9.52 5.52 -9.07
N LEU A 16 10.18 4.99 -8.04
CA LEU A 16 10.37 5.67 -6.75
C LEU A 16 11.06 7.01 -6.94
N LYS A 17 12.20 7.04 -7.64
CA LYS A 17 12.95 8.27 -7.88
C LYS A 17 12.09 9.33 -8.58
N ALA A 18 11.43 8.94 -9.68
CA ALA A 18 10.57 9.84 -10.44
C ALA A 18 9.38 10.34 -9.62
N PHE A 19 8.78 9.48 -8.80
CA PHE A 19 7.66 9.81 -7.94
C PHE A 19 8.08 10.77 -6.81
N VAL A 20 9.25 10.57 -6.21
CA VAL A 20 9.79 11.41 -5.14
C VAL A 20 10.08 12.83 -5.65
N GLU A 21 10.75 12.96 -6.79
CA GLU A 21 10.98 14.26 -7.45
C GLU A 21 9.65 14.98 -7.74
N PHE A 22 8.63 14.23 -8.17
CA PHE A 22 7.29 14.74 -8.37
C PHE A 22 6.61 15.18 -7.06
N CYS A 23 6.70 14.39 -6.00
CA CYS A 23 6.18 14.73 -4.68
C CYS A 23 6.80 16.02 -4.15
N GLU A 24 8.12 16.18 -4.27
CA GLU A 24 8.83 17.41 -3.88
C GLU A 24 8.33 18.62 -4.68
N LYS A 25 8.21 18.49 -6.01
CA LYS A 25 7.68 19.56 -6.88
C LYS A 25 6.23 19.94 -6.55
N LYS A 26 5.40 18.96 -6.19
CA LYS A 26 3.98 19.16 -5.86
C LYS A 26 3.74 19.47 -4.37
N LYS A 27 4.79 19.49 -3.54
CA LYS A 27 4.70 19.65 -2.09
C LYS A 27 3.77 18.60 -1.45
N ILE A 28 3.92 17.35 -1.88
CA ILE A 28 3.22 16.17 -1.35
C ILE A 28 4.17 15.48 -0.38
N SER A 29 3.78 15.37 0.88
CA SER A 29 4.55 14.68 1.90
C SER A 29 4.46 13.17 1.68
N TYR A 30 5.57 12.46 1.79
CA TYR A 30 5.61 11.01 1.64
C TYR A 30 6.62 10.40 2.61
N PHE A 31 6.44 9.11 2.90
CA PHE A 31 7.35 8.32 3.71
C PHE A 31 7.43 6.91 3.14
N LEU A 32 8.62 6.34 2.99
CA LEU A 32 8.75 4.89 2.93
C LEU A 32 8.18 4.31 4.23
N ILE A 33 7.35 3.28 4.14
CA ILE A 33 6.70 2.63 5.28
C ILE A 33 6.90 1.12 5.22
N GLY A 34 6.44 0.39 6.24
CA GLY A 34 6.40 -1.08 6.20
C GLY A 34 7.75 -1.73 5.85
N GLY A 35 7.73 -2.59 4.83
CA GLY A 35 8.91 -3.32 4.33
C GLY A 35 10.00 -2.38 3.80
N SER A 36 9.61 -1.35 3.06
CA SER A 36 10.54 -0.35 2.50
C SER A 36 11.31 0.41 3.59
N ALA A 37 10.61 0.89 4.63
CA ALA A 37 11.25 1.57 5.75
C ALA A 37 12.21 0.63 6.51
N LEU A 38 11.81 -0.63 6.70
CA LEU A 38 12.64 -1.65 7.31
C LEU A 38 13.87 -1.97 6.45
N GLY A 39 13.71 -2.04 5.13
CA GLY A 39 14.78 -2.19 4.16
C GLY A 39 15.80 -1.06 4.25
N ALA A 40 15.34 0.19 4.22
CA ALA A 40 16.19 1.37 4.37
C ALA A 40 16.99 1.33 5.68
N ALA A 41 16.33 1.05 6.81
CA ALA A 41 16.96 1.06 8.12
C ALA A 41 17.94 -0.10 8.35
N ARG A 42 17.68 -1.28 7.79
CA ARG A 42 18.44 -2.51 8.11
C ARG A 42 19.38 -2.96 7.00
N HIS A 43 19.03 -2.72 5.74
CA HIS A 43 19.77 -3.21 4.57
C HIS A 43 20.32 -2.09 3.68
N ASN A 44 20.01 -0.82 3.99
CA ASN A 44 20.31 0.31 3.12
C ASN A 44 19.70 0.15 1.71
N GLY A 45 18.57 -0.56 1.60
CA GLY A 45 17.97 -0.98 0.34
C GLY A 45 16.86 -2.00 0.52
N PHE A 46 16.52 -2.76 -0.51
CA PHE A 46 15.50 -3.80 -0.42
C PHE A 46 15.88 -4.86 0.62
N ILE A 47 14.86 -5.41 1.28
CA ILE A 47 15.04 -6.68 1.96
C ILE A 47 15.18 -7.74 0.83
N PRO A 48 16.18 -8.65 0.87
CA PRO A 48 16.54 -9.46 -0.32
C PRO A 48 15.44 -10.36 -0.91
N TRP A 49 14.37 -10.61 -0.17
CA TRP A 49 13.24 -11.44 -0.58
C TRP A 49 11.93 -10.65 -0.74
N ASP A 50 11.98 -9.32 -0.62
CA ASP A 50 10.85 -8.40 -0.81
C ASP A 50 10.75 -7.98 -2.27
N ASP A 51 9.54 -7.73 -2.74
CA ASP A 51 9.24 -7.56 -4.17
C ASP A 51 8.33 -6.37 -4.46
N ASP A 52 8.28 -5.41 -3.54
CA ASP A 52 7.51 -4.17 -3.67
C ASP A 52 8.16 -3.02 -2.88
N ILE A 53 7.68 -1.80 -3.17
CA ILE A 53 7.97 -0.60 -2.39
C ILE A 53 6.65 -0.02 -1.88
N ASP A 54 6.50 0.07 -0.56
CA ASP A 54 5.41 0.77 0.12
C ASP A 54 5.75 2.23 0.43
N ILE A 55 4.84 3.14 0.09
CA ILE A 55 4.85 4.56 0.49
C ILE A 55 3.59 4.91 1.28
N GLY A 56 3.76 5.61 2.40
CA GLY A 56 2.69 6.26 3.15
C GLY A 56 2.60 7.74 2.83
N ILE A 57 1.38 8.25 2.59
CA ILE A 57 1.10 9.66 2.33
C ILE A 57 -0.01 10.15 3.28
N PRO A 58 0.15 11.28 3.98
CA PRO A 58 -0.93 11.90 4.74
C PRO A 58 -2.21 12.05 3.93
N ARG A 59 -3.39 11.78 4.52
CA ARG A 59 -4.67 11.77 3.78
C ARG A 59 -4.90 13.00 2.91
N SER A 60 -4.65 14.21 3.42
CA SER A 60 -4.85 15.44 2.63
C SER A 60 -3.98 15.49 1.38
N ASP A 61 -2.72 15.05 1.47
CA ASP A 61 -1.80 14.97 0.34
C ASP A 61 -2.15 13.80 -0.61
N TYR A 62 -2.63 12.69 -0.07
CA TYR A 62 -3.12 11.57 -0.87
C TYR A 62 -4.36 11.96 -1.69
N SER A 63 -5.29 12.72 -1.08
CA SER A 63 -6.43 13.27 -1.79
C SER A 63 -6.01 14.28 -2.87
N LYS A 64 -4.97 15.09 -2.64
CA LYS A 64 -4.40 15.94 -3.71
C LYS A 64 -3.87 15.08 -4.86
N LEU A 65 -3.07 14.07 -4.56
CA LEU A 65 -2.47 13.15 -5.55
C LEU A 65 -3.54 12.52 -6.46
N LEU A 66 -4.64 12.03 -5.89
CA LEU A 66 -5.75 11.42 -6.66
C LEU A 66 -6.42 12.37 -7.65
N ASN A 67 -6.34 13.68 -7.41
CA ASN A 67 -6.94 14.69 -8.29
C ASN A 67 -5.95 15.25 -9.32
N ILE A 68 -4.68 14.82 -9.31
CA ILE A 68 -3.69 15.27 -10.29
C ILE A 68 -3.97 14.61 -11.64
N PRO A 69 -4.10 15.38 -12.73
CA PRO A 69 -4.29 14.82 -14.07
C PRO A 69 -3.13 13.91 -14.49
N GLU A 70 -3.43 12.85 -15.24
CA GLU A 70 -2.43 11.86 -15.68
C GLU A 70 -1.24 12.49 -16.44
N HIS A 71 -1.48 13.54 -17.23
CA HIS A 71 -0.42 14.24 -17.99
C HIS A 71 0.57 15.04 -17.13
N GLU A 72 0.27 15.27 -15.85
CA GLU A 72 1.17 15.92 -14.90
C GLU A 72 1.98 14.94 -14.05
N LEU A 73 1.66 13.65 -14.11
CA LEU A 73 2.44 12.59 -13.46
C LEU A 73 3.83 12.46 -14.11
N PRO A 74 4.80 11.82 -13.43
CA PRO A 74 6.10 11.57 -14.03
C PRO A 74 6.01 10.89 -15.40
N ALA A 75 6.91 11.22 -16.31
CA ALA A 75 6.91 10.67 -17.66
C ALA A 75 7.02 9.14 -17.62
N GLY A 76 6.14 8.45 -18.35
CA GLY A 76 6.07 6.99 -18.33
C GLY A 76 5.28 6.40 -17.16
N CYS A 77 4.86 7.22 -16.19
CA CYS A 77 4.06 6.78 -15.06
C CYS A 77 2.55 6.93 -15.29
N ILE A 78 1.79 6.07 -14.63
CA ILE A 78 0.34 6.17 -14.45
C ILE A 78 0.02 5.93 -12.97
N LEU A 79 -1.06 6.53 -12.48
CA LEU A 79 -1.57 6.27 -11.14
C LEU A 79 -2.80 5.38 -11.27
N ASN A 80 -2.75 4.14 -10.80
CA ASN A 80 -3.93 3.28 -10.71
C ASN A 80 -4.64 3.52 -9.37
N SER A 81 -5.94 3.80 -9.43
CA SER A 81 -6.79 4.01 -8.28
C SER A 81 -8.22 3.55 -8.59
N PHE A 82 -9.08 3.54 -7.58
CA PHE A 82 -10.50 3.26 -7.79
C PHE A 82 -11.19 4.25 -8.75
N TYR A 83 -10.69 5.48 -8.85
CA TYR A 83 -11.35 6.55 -9.60
C TYR A 83 -11.06 6.53 -11.10
N ASN A 84 -9.99 5.88 -11.54
CA ASN A 84 -9.60 5.84 -12.95
C ASN A 84 -9.52 4.43 -13.54
N GLU A 85 -9.58 3.39 -12.70
CA GLU A 85 -9.54 1.99 -13.14
C GLU A 85 -10.81 1.25 -12.68
N LYS A 86 -11.64 0.84 -13.65
CA LYS A 86 -13.00 0.30 -13.41
C LYS A 86 -13.06 -0.89 -12.46
N GLU A 87 -12.10 -1.82 -12.58
CA GLU A 87 -12.04 -3.03 -11.76
C GLU A 87 -10.93 -3.04 -10.73
N TYR A 88 -10.35 -1.87 -10.44
CA TYR A 88 -9.29 -1.74 -9.45
C TYR A 88 -9.74 -2.29 -8.09
N PRO A 89 -8.99 -3.25 -7.51
CA PRO A 89 -9.47 -3.98 -6.34
C PRO A 89 -9.12 -3.32 -5.02
N TYR A 90 -8.17 -2.39 -5.01
CA TYR A 90 -7.57 -1.86 -3.80
C TYR A 90 -8.18 -0.52 -3.39
N TYR A 91 -7.94 -0.14 -2.14
CA TYR A 91 -8.31 1.16 -1.60
C TYR A 91 -7.16 2.19 -1.69
N PHE A 92 -5.93 1.70 -1.51
CA PHE A 92 -4.71 2.44 -1.76
C PHE A 92 -4.41 2.49 -3.27
N SER A 93 -3.57 3.42 -3.71
CA SER A 93 -3.25 3.60 -5.14
C SER A 93 -1.92 2.96 -5.49
N LYS A 94 -1.69 2.70 -6.76
CA LYS A 94 -0.42 2.21 -7.30
C LYS A 94 0.11 3.23 -8.29
N ILE A 95 1.34 3.73 -8.14
CA ILE A 95 1.99 4.42 -9.26
C ILE A 95 2.87 3.43 -10.00
N CYS A 96 2.71 3.38 -11.31
CA CYS A 96 3.17 2.32 -12.17
C CYS A 96 4.02 2.84 -13.32
N ASN A 97 4.94 2.02 -13.83
CA ASN A 97 5.54 2.23 -15.15
C ASN A 97 4.64 1.61 -16.24
N LYS A 98 4.04 2.46 -17.08
CA LYS A 98 3.06 2.04 -18.11
C LYS A 98 3.65 1.23 -19.27
N ASN A 99 4.97 1.20 -19.40
CA ASN A 99 5.67 0.44 -20.43
C ASN A 99 5.95 -1.01 -20.02
N THR A 100 5.61 -1.38 -18.77
CA THR A 100 5.83 -2.70 -18.19
C THR A 100 4.51 -3.44 -17.97
N ILE A 101 4.58 -4.76 -17.75
CA ILE A 101 3.43 -5.57 -17.37
C ILE A 101 3.81 -6.40 -16.15
N LEU A 102 2.98 -6.35 -15.11
CA LEU A 102 3.08 -7.25 -13.96
C LEU A 102 1.69 -7.69 -13.56
N GLU A 103 1.40 -8.97 -13.73
CA GLU A 103 0.13 -9.59 -13.32
C GLU A 103 0.34 -10.37 -12.02
N GLU A 104 -0.32 -9.96 -10.94
CA GLU A 104 -0.37 -10.74 -9.72
C GLU A 104 -1.38 -11.89 -9.86
N ASN A 105 -1.06 -13.08 -9.33
CA ASN A 105 -1.97 -14.23 -9.37
C ASN A 105 -3.35 -13.92 -8.77
N MET A 106 -3.40 -13.07 -7.74
CA MET A 106 -4.61 -12.72 -7.00
C MET A 106 -5.56 -11.80 -7.78
N THR A 107 -5.05 -11.05 -8.76
CA THR A 107 -5.80 -9.96 -9.41
C THR A 107 -5.73 -10.00 -10.94
N SER A 108 -4.98 -10.94 -11.53
CA SER A 108 -4.83 -11.10 -12.99
C SER A 108 -6.16 -11.32 -13.75
N HIS A 109 -7.24 -11.70 -13.06
CA HIS A 109 -8.58 -11.83 -13.65
C HIS A 109 -9.39 -10.53 -13.64
N LEU A 110 -8.89 -9.47 -13.05
CA LEU A 110 -9.54 -8.16 -12.97
C LEU A 110 -9.01 -7.24 -14.08
N ASN A 111 -9.92 -6.52 -14.71
CA ASN A 111 -9.61 -5.63 -15.82
C ASN A 111 -9.22 -4.22 -15.32
N PHE A 112 -7.95 -4.06 -14.97
CA PHE A 112 -7.29 -2.77 -14.74
C PHE A 112 -5.88 -2.83 -15.34
N ARG A 113 -5.20 -1.69 -15.45
CA ARG A 113 -3.82 -1.64 -15.97
C ARG A 113 -2.85 -2.39 -15.03
N HIS A 114 -2.32 -3.52 -15.50
CA HIS A 114 -1.31 -4.35 -14.82
C HIS A 114 0.10 -3.93 -15.24
N CYS A 115 0.91 -3.47 -14.29
CA CYS A 115 2.20 -2.81 -14.52
C CYS A 115 3.09 -2.99 -13.29
N ILE A 116 4.41 -2.90 -13.43
CA ILE A 116 5.31 -2.80 -12.27
C ILE A 116 5.00 -1.49 -11.54
N TYR A 117 4.90 -1.56 -10.21
CA TYR A 117 4.32 -0.51 -9.38
C TYR A 117 5.13 -0.25 -8.11
N ILE A 118 4.84 0.88 -7.48
CA ILE A 118 5.03 1.08 -6.04
C ILE A 118 3.66 1.38 -5.42
N ASP A 119 3.43 0.87 -4.21
CA ASP A 119 2.15 1.01 -3.49
C ASP A 119 2.10 2.32 -2.70
N ILE A 120 0.98 3.04 -2.80
CA ILE A 120 0.77 4.34 -2.16
C ILE A 120 -0.42 4.25 -1.21
N PHE A 121 -0.13 4.15 0.08
CA PHE A 121 -1.10 4.04 1.16
C PHE A 121 -1.46 5.41 1.75
N PRO A 122 -2.76 5.70 1.92
CA PRO A 122 -3.18 6.84 2.71
C PRO A 122 -2.93 6.58 4.21
N LEU A 123 -2.38 7.56 4.89
CA LEU A 123 -2.30 7.64 6.35
C LEU A 123 -3.50 8.44 6.86
N ASP A 124 -4.38 7.75 7.57
CA ASP A 124 -5.65 8.30 8.06
C ASP A 124 -5.61 8.59 9.55
N GLY A 125 -6.49 9.47 10.03
CA GLY A 125 -6.69 9.65 11.46
C GLY A 125 -7.28 8.40 12.13
N ALA A 126 -6.94 8.21 13.40
CA ALA A 126 -7.48 7.15 14.22
C ALA A 126 -7.89 7.70 15.59
N PRO A 127 -8.92 7.13 16.23
CA PRO A 127 -9.36 7.58 17.54
C PRO A 127 -8.29 7.35 18.61
N ASP A 128 -8.25 8.18 19.65
CA ASP A 128 -7.22 8.07 20.70
C ASP A 128 -7.40 6.83 21.61
N SER A 129 -8.65 6.42 21.87
CA SER A 129 -8.94 5.29 22.75
C SER A 129 -8.65 3.95 22.06
N LYS A 130 -7.82 3.10 22.69
CA LYS A 130 -7.51 1.74 22.22
C LYS A 130 -8.77 0.88 21.95
N PHE A 131 -9.81 1.05 22.76
CA PHE A 131 -11.08 0.35 22.54
C PHE A 131 -11.75 0.80 21.24
N LEU A 132 -11.81 2.12 21.00
CA LEU A 132 -12.36 2.68 19.78
C LEU A 132 -11.49 2.36 18.56
N GLN A 133 -10.16 2.33 18.71
CA GLN A 133 -9.23 1.89 17.66
C GLN A 133 -9.54 0.47 17.21
N ASN A 134 -9.63 -0.47 18.16
CA ASN A 134 -10.00 -1.85 17.86
C ASN A 134 -11.37 -1.92 17.17
N TYR A 135 -12.39 -1.29 17.73
CA TYR A 135 -13.74 -1.31 17.16
C TYR A 135 -13.77 -0.74 15.73
N HIS A 136 -13.08 0.38 15.51
CA HIS A 136 -13.02 1.05 14.22
C HIS A 136 -12.23 0.22 13.19
N TYR A 137 -11.06 -0.29 13.57
CA TYR A 137 -10.25 -1.18 12.75
C TYR A 137 -11.04 -2.43 12.35
N GLN A 138 -11.77 -3.05 13.28
CA GLN A 138 -12.56 -4.25 12.99
C GLN A 138 -13.68 -3.98 11.98
N LYS A 139 -14.29 -2.78 12.00
CA LYS A 139 -15.24 -2.36 10.95
C LYS A 139 -14.57 -2.23 9.59
N ILE A 140 -13.43 -1.56 9.51
CA ILE A 140 -12.69 -1.42 8.25
C ILE A 140 -12.26 -2.80 7.74
N ARG A 141 -11.71 -3.63 8.61
CA ARG A 141 -11.30 -5.01 8.30
C ARG A 141 -12.47 -5.85 7.77
N PHE A 142 -13.66 -5.70 8.34
CA PHE A 142 -14.86 -6.37 7.85
C PHE A 142 -15.17 -5.97 6.40
N PHE A 143 -15.27 -4.66 6.11
CA PHE A 143 -15.57 -4.21 4.76
C PHE A 143 -14.43 -4.49 3.76
N LYS A 144 -13.16 -4.43 4.18
CA LYS A 144 -11.99 -4.85 3.39
C LYS A 144 -12.13 -6.33 2.99
N LYS A 145 -12.56 -7.19 3.93
CA LYS A 145 -12.81 -8.61 3.64
C LYS A 145 -13.97 -8.80 2.67
N VAL A 146 -15.06 -8.04 2.81
CA VAL A 146 -16.19 -8.08 1.86
C VAL A 146 -15.73 -7.66 0.46
N GLN A 147 -14.95 -6.59 0.34
CA GLN A 147 -14.38 -6.13 -0.94
C GLN A 147 -13.46 -7.19 -1.57
N ASN A 148 -12.57 -7.80 -0.80
CA ASN A 148 -11.70 -8.87 -1.30
C ASN A 148 -12.51 -10.06 -1.83
N ILE A 149 -13.59 -10.46 -1.13
CA ILE A 149 -14.49 -11.51 -1.60
C ILE A 149 -15.24 -11.05 -2.87
N TYR A 150 -15.78 -9.83 -2.90
CA TYR A 150 -16.43 -9.26 -4.09
C TYR A 150 -15.51 -9.33 -5.32
N ASN A 151 -14.22 -9.06 -5.14
CA ASN A 151 -13.19 -9.08 -6.17
C ASN A 151 -12.68 -10.50 -6.51
N GLY A 152 -13.10 -11.53 -5.79
CA GLY A 152 -12.62 -12.89 -6.00
C GLY A 152 -11.16 -13.12 -5.57
N MET A 153 -10.60 -12.23 -4.75
CA MET A 153 -9.22 -12.33 -4.24
C MET A 153 -9.14 -13.37 -3.12
N THR A 154 -9.02 -14.64 -3.49
CA THR A 154 -8.98 -15.75 -2.52
C THR A 154 -7.75 -16.64 -2.72
N LYS A 155 -7.03 -16.93 -1.63
CA LYS A 155 -5.81 -17.78 -1.65
C LYS A 155 -6.07 -19.27 -1.93
N LYS A 156 -7.33 -19.72 -1.88
CA LYS A 156 -7.73 -21.13 -2.03
C LYS A 156 -8.60 -21.26 -3.26
N GLU A 157 -8.52 -22.39 -3.95
CA GLU A 157 -9.32 -22.70 -5.13
C GLU A 157 -10.83 -22.39 -4.96
N MET A 158 -11.44 -22.00 -6.08
CA MET A 158 -12.80 -21.48 -6.14
C MET A 158 -13.83 -22.62 -6.11
N ASN A 159 -14.32 -22.98 -4.92
CA ASN A 159 -15.41 -23.95 -4.77
C ASN A 159 -16.80 -23.32 -4.97
N ILE A 160 -17.84 -24.16 -5.07
CA ILE A 160 -19.21 -23.70 -5.37
C ILE A 160 -19.77 -22.77 -4.28
N CYS A 161 -19.52 -23.06 -3.00
CA CYS A 161 -19.97 -22.21 -1.89
C CYS A 161 -19.38 -20.80 -1.97
N LYS A 162 -18.09 -20.68 -2.34
CA LYS A 162 -17.47 -19.36 -2.57
C LYS A 162 -18.08 -18.65 -3.76
N LYS A 163 -18.34 -19.33 -4.88
CA LYS A 163 -19.00 -18.72 -6.04
C LYS A 163 -20.38 -18.17 -5.67
N VAL A 164 -21.15 -18.94 -4.90
CA VAL A 164 -22.46 -18.49 -4.37
C VAL A 164 -22.27 -17.28 -3.46
N LEU A 165 -21.33 -17.31 -2.51
CA LEU A 165 -21.06 -16.18 -1.60
C LEU A 165 -20.66 -14.92 -2.37
N ILE A 166 -19.78 -15.04 -3.37
CA ILE A 166 -19.38 -13.93 -4.24
C ILE A 166 -20.60 -13.37 -4.97
N SER A 167 -21.45 -14.24 -5.53
CA SER A 167 -22.68 -13.84 -6.21
C SER A 167 -23.63 -13.08 -5.27
N CYS A 168 -23.86 -13.59 -4.06
CA CYS A 168 -24.68 -12.91 -3.04
C CYS A 168 -24.12 -11.53 -2.70
N ILE A 169 -22.82 -11.43 -2.45
CA ILE A 169 -22.17 -10.14 -2.14
C ILE A 169 -22.29 -9.17 -3.32
N ARG A 170 -22.11 -9.63 -4.56
CA ARG A 170 -22.25 -8.82 -5.78
C ARG A 170 -23.69 -8.40 -6.05
N PHE A 171 -24.66 -9.18 -5.61
CA PHE A 171 -26.08 -8.83 -5.66
C PHE A 171 -26.43 -7.76 -4.60
N THR A 172 -25.88 -7.86 -3.40
CA THR A 172 -26.18 -6.92 -2.30
C THR A 172 -25.45 -5.59 -2.43
N PHE A 173 -24.22 -5.59 -2.93
CA PHE A 173 -23.36 -4.41 -2.94
C PHE A 173 -22.81 -4.14 -4.34
N THR A 174 -22.71 -2.86 -4.70
CA THR A 174 -21.90 -2.46 -5.85
C THR A 174 -20.45 -2.24 -5.40
N ARG A 175 -19.51 -2.35 -6.35
CA ARG A 175 -18.10 -2.05 -6.10
C ARG A 175 -17.91 -0.62 -5.59
N GLU A 176 -18.61 0.33 -6.21
CA GLU A 176 -18.61 1.74 -5.84
C GLU A 176 -19.12 1.97 -4.42
N TRP A 177 -20.21 1.30 -4.02
CA TRP A 177 -20.71 1.40 -2.66
C TRP A 177 -19.70 0.89 -1.64
N LEU A 178 -19.06 -0.26 -1.90
CA LEU A 178 -18.05 -0.82 -0.99
C LEU A 178 -16.84 0.11 -0.87
N HIS A 179 -16.37 0.67 -1.98
CA HIS A 179 -15.26 1.62 -1.98
C HIS A 179 -15.62 2.89 -1.19
N LYS A 180 -16.74 3.55 -1.51
CA LYS A 180 -17.22 4.75 -0.78
C LYS A 180 -17.47 4.46 0.70
N LYS A 181 -17.94 3.25 1.04
CA LYS A 181 -18.11 2.83 2.43
C LYS A 181 -16.79 2.73 3.17
N LEU A 182 -15.78 2.10 2.57
CA LEU A 182 -14.42 2.01 3.12
C LEU A 182 -13.78 3.39 3.23
N GLU A 183 -13.92 4.22 2.20
CA GLU A 183 -13.44 5.59 2.19
C GLU A 183 -14.00 6.38 3.37
N LYS A 184 -15.32 6.44 3.48
CA LYS A 184 -16.01 7.14 4.57
C LYS A 184 -15.62 6.61 5.95
N LEU A 185 -15.34 5.31 6.07
CA LEU A 185 -14.86 4.74 7.33
C LEU A 185 -13.43 5.20 7.63
N SER A 186 -12.51 5.07 6.67
CA SER A 186 -11.11 5.44 6.83
C SER A 186 -10.93 6.94 7.11
N MET A 187 -11.71 7.79 6.45
CA MET A 187 -11.68 9.25 6.61
C MET A 187 -12.58 9.76 7.75
N LYS A 188 -13.19 8.86 8.55
CA LYS A 188 -14.09 9.27 9.64
C LYS A 188 -13.38 10.17 10.65
N TYR A 189 -12.12 9.87 10.93
CA TYR A 189 -11.26 10.67 11.79
C TYR A 189 -10.24 11.38 10.89
N LYS A 190 -10.28 12.71 10.86
CA LYS A 190 -9.41 13.48 9.95
C LYS A 190 -7.98 13.43 10.43
N TYR A 191 -7.05 13.21 9.49
CA TYR A 191 -5.62 13.13 9.78
C TYR A 191 -5.07 14.39 10.51
N GLU A 192 -5.59 15.57 10.15
CA GLU A 192 -5.15 16.86 10.70
C GLU A 192 -5.53 17.04 12.17
N GLU A 193 -6.67 16.46 12.59
CA GLU A 193 -7.27 16.65 13.91
C GLU A 193 -6.88 15.54 14.91
N GLN A 194 -6.07 14.56 14.51
CA GLN A 194 -5.74 13.40 15.36
C GLN A 194 -4.23 13.32 15.64
N GLU A 195 -3.90 12.90 16.87
CA GLU A 195 -2.54 12.58 17.30
C GLU A 195 -2.16 11.12 17.01
N ILE A 196 -3.16 10.27 16.77
CA ILE A 196 -3.00 8.89 16.33
C ILE A 196 -3.45 8.77 14.88
N ILE A 197 -2.65 8.06 14.08
CA ILE A 197 -2.93 7.78 12.67
C ILE A 197 -2.86 6.29 12.42
N ALA A 198 -3.34 5.85 11.26
CA ALA A 198 -3.29 4.46 10.86
C ALA A 198 -3.09 4.30 9.35
N ASN A 199 -2.27 3.33 8.97
CA ASN A 199 -2.39 2.69 7.66
C ASN A 199 -3.40 1.53 7.76
N TYR A 200 -4.69 1.82 7.62
CA TYR A 200 -5.74 0.79 7.75
C TYR A 200 -5.66 -0.33 6.71
N PHE A 201 -4.91 -0.12 5.62
CA PHE A 201 -4.83 -1.03 4.49
C PHE A 201 -3.52 -1.81 4.44
N GLY A 202 -2.57 -1.49 5.32
CA GLY A 202 -1.32 -2.22 5.52
C GLY A 202 -1.51 -3.65 6.04
N SER A 203 -0.40 -4.37 6.09
CA SER A 203 -0.36 -5.81 6.37
C SER A 203 -0.29 -6.13 7.86
N TRP A 204 0.12 -5.19 8.72
CA TRP A 204 0.34 -5.43 10.15
C TRP A 204 -0.90 -5.19 11.04
N GLY A 205 -2.04 -4.88 10.42
CA GLY A 205 -3.32 -4.75 11.10
C GLY A 205 -3.32 -3.66 12.17
N MET A 206 -3.71 -3.99 13.42
CA MET A 206 -3.75 -2.99 14.49
C MET A 206 -2.39 -2.39 14.85
N ARG A 207 -1.28 -3.03 14.48
CA ARG A 207 0.07 -2.47 14.69
C ARG A 207 0.35 -1.29 13.75
N GLU A 208 -0.44 -1.13 12.68
CA GLU A 208 -0.36 0.03 11.78
C GLU A 208 -0.94 1.30 12.42
N ILE A 209 -1.64 1.17 13.56
CA ILE A 209 -2.17 2.31 14.32
C ILE A 209 -1.06 2.85 15.21
N THR A 210 -0.63 4.08 14.95
CA THR A 210 0.62 4.62 15.49
C THR A 210 0.51 6.12 15.77
N PRO A 211 1.29 6.67 16.72
CA PRO A 211 1.34 8.11 16.94
C PRO A 211 1.83 8.87 15.70
N LYS A 212 1.09 9.90 15.31
CA LYS A 212 1.42 10.80 14.20
C LYS A 212 2.81 11.43 14.34
N LYS A 213 3.20 11.76 15.57
CA LYS A 213 4.53 12.30 15.90
C LYS A 213 5.70 11.39 15.49
N TYR A 214 5.50 10.08 15.30
CA TYR A 214 6.56 9.21 14.80
C TYR A 214 6.91 9.51 13.35
N PHE A 215 5.95 9.99 12.56
CA PHE A 215 6.19 10.41 11.19
C PHE A 215 6.88 11.78 11.15
N GLY A 216 6.36 12.77 11.88
CA GLY A 216 6.94 14.12 11.93
C GLY A 216 7.11 14.72 10.52
N ASP A 217 8.20 15.47 10.32
CA ASP A 217 8.58 16.01 9.00
C ASP A 217 9.32 14.98 8.13
N GLY A 218 9.67 13.84 8.72
CA GLY A 218 10.45 12.77 8.12
C GLY A 218 11.94 12.93 8.39
N THR A 219 12.66 11.82 8.26
CA THR A 219 14.11 11.81 8.20
C THR A 219 14.56 11.04 6.97
N LYS A 220 15.74 11.35 6.44
CA LYS A 220 16.26 10.71 5.23
C LYS A 220 17.14 9.52 5.59
N LEU A 221 16.80 8.35 5.06
CA LEU A 221 17.66 7.17 5.08
C LEU A 221 18.07 6.78 3.67
N TYR A 222 19.23 6.13 3.56
CA TYR A 222 19.69 5.60 2.28
C TYR A 222 18.90 4.33 1.92
N PHE A 223 18.46 4.25 0.67
CA PHE A 223 17.80 3.08 0.11
C PHE A 223 18.26 2.95 -1.35
N GLU A 224 19.02 1.89 -1.65
CA GLU A 224 19.51 1.54 -2.99
C GLU A 224 20.40 2.60 -3.67
N ASN A 225 19.83 3.67 -4.19
CA ASN A 225 20.50 4.66 -5.03
C ASN A 225 20.34 6.11 -4.52
N GLY A 226 19.66 6.31 -3.39
CA GLY A 226 19.29 7.65 -2.95
C GLY A 226 18.87 7.72 -1.49
N TYR A 227 18.56 8.95 -1.07
CA TYR A 227 18.08 9.25 0.27
C TYR A 227 16.60 9.59 0.22
N TYR A 228 15.79 8.82 0.93
CA TYR A 228 14.34 8.91 0.89
C TYR A 228 13.77 9.13 2.28
N ASN A 229 12.64 9.82 2.35
CA ASN A 229 11.98 10.08 3.63
C ASN A 229 11.43 8.79 4.22
N VAL A 230 11.74 8.54 5.48
CA VAL A 230 11.10 7.57 6.37
C VAL A 230 10.49 8.33 7.56
N PRO A 231 9.64 7.71 8.40
CA PRO A 231 9.17 8.34 9.64
C PRO A 231 10.34 8.88 10.47
N SER A 232 10.19 10.09 11.03
CA SER A 232 11.23 10.77 11.83
C SER A 232 11.75 9.89 12.97
N ASP A 233 10.84 9.18 13.66
CA ASP A 233 11.15 8.17 14.67
C ASP A 233 10.89 6.77 14.09
N TYR A 234 11.60 6.44 13.01
CA TYR A 234 11.48 5.14 12.35
C TYR A 234 11.78 3.98 13.30
N ASN A 235 12.68 4.16 14.28
CA ASN A 235 12.99 3.12 15.28
C ASN A 235 11.73 2.69 16.04
N ARG A 236 10.97 3.63 16.60
CA ARG A 236 9.72 3.30 17.32
C ARG A 236 8.62 2.81 16.39
N TYR A 237 8.52 3.38 15.18
CA TYR A 237 7.57 2.93 14.17
C TYR A 237 7.83 1.47 13.75
N LEU A 238 9.07 1.11 13.40
CA LEU A 238 9.43 -0.24 13.02
C LEU A 238 9.35 -1.21 14.20
N THR A 239 9.68 -0.77 15.42
CA THR A 239 9.49 -1.58 16.63
C THR A 239 8.03 -1.93 16.86
N LEU A 240 7.10 -1.01 16.59
CA LEU A 240 5.67 -1.25 16.72
C LEU A 240 5.19 -2.36 15.76
N LEU A 241 5.70 -2.36 14.52
CA LEU A 241 5.31 -3.32 13.49
C LEU A 241 5.97 -4.69 13.69
N TYR A 242 7.29 -4.70 13.87
CA TYR A 242 8.13 -5.89 13.74
C TYR A 242 8.73 -6.37 15.08
N GLY A 243 8.67 -5.58 16.16
CA GLY A 243 9.35 -5.87 17.42
C GLY A 243 10.84 -5.55 17.33
N ASP A 244 11.72 -6.46 17.72
CA ASP A 244 13.16 -6.33 17.47
C ASP A 244 13.45 -6.53 15.97
N TYR A 245 13.29 -5.45 15.20
CA TYR A 245 13.32 -5.49 13.75
C TYR A 245 14.72 -5.64 13.17
N MET A 246 15.76 -5.39 13.98
CA MET A 246 17.16 -5.60 13.58
C MET A 246 17.50 -7.09 13.59
N GLN A 247 16.81 -7.90 14.39
CA GLN A 247 16.91 -9.34 14.31
C GLN A 247 16.30 -9.84 13.00
N MET A 248 17.09 -10.56 12.20
CA MET A 248 16.59 -11.19 10.98
C MET A 248 15.57 -12.28 11.32
N PRO A 249 14.47 -12.41 10.55
CA PRO A 249 13.59 -13.55 10.70
C PRO A 249 14.31 -14.86 10.34
N PRO A 250 13.86 -16.00 10.86
CA PRO A 250 14.32 -17.32 10.44
C PRO A 250 14.21 -17.50 8.92
N GLU A 251 15.13 -18.28 8.32
CA GLU A 251 15.22 -18.46 6.87
C GLU A 251 13.92 -18.98 6.24
N GLU A 252 13.21 -19.86 6.92
CA GLU A 252 11.94 -20.41 6.43
C GLU A 252 10.82 -19.36 6.28
N LYS A 253 10.97 -18.20 6.94
CA LYS A 253 10.06 -17.05 6.84
C LYS A 253 10.55 -15.97 5.86
N ARG A 254 11.74 -16.11 5.27
CA ARG A 254 12.33 -15.18 4.30
C ARG A 254 11.79 -15.47 2.89
N LYS A 255 10.52 -15.12 2.66
CA LYS A 255 9.81 -15.35 1.40
C LYS A 255 9.07 -14.09 0.99
N SER A 256 8.97 -13.84 -0.32
CA SER A 256 8.15 -12.74 -0.82
C SER A 256 6.67 -12.99 -0.50
N HIS A 257 5.95 -11.88 -0.34
CA HIS A 257 4.53 -11.90 -0.02
C HIS A 257 3.64 -12.03 -1.25
N HIS A 258 4.16 -11.70 -2.43
CA HIS A 258 3.43 -11.77 -3.69
C HIS A 258 3.71 -13.04 -4.47
N SER A 259 2.83 -13.28 -5.42
CA SER A 259 2.98 -14.38 -6.37
C SER A 259 2.56 -13.86 -7.73
N PHE A 260 3.52 -13.70 -8.62
CA PHE A 260 3.29 -13.16 -9.95
C PHE A 260 2.96 -14.26 -10.95
N LYS A 261 1.99 -13.98 -11.80
CA LYS A 261 1.57 -14.82 -12.92
C LYS A 261 2.42 -14.55 -14.15
N PHE A 262 2.69 -13.28 -14.42
CA PHE A 262 3.42 -12.82 -15.59
C PHE A 262 4.13 -11.51 -15.29
N ILE A 263 5.34 -11.33 -15.85
CA ILE A 263 6.09 -10.09 -15.78
C ILE A 263 6.79 -9.81 -17.11
N LYS A 264 6.76 -8.55 -17.54
CA LYS A 264 7.47 -8.03 -18.70
C LYS A 264 8.03 -6.65 -18.36
N PHE A 265 9.33 -6.50 -18.51
CA PHE A 265 10.09 -5.27 -18.36
C PHE A 265 10.07 -4.45 -19.64
#